data_AF-A0A246HHW9-F1
#
_entry.id   AF-A0A246HHW9-F1
#
_cell.length_a   1.000
_cell.length_b   1.000
_cell.length_c   1.000
_cell.angle_alpha   90.00
_cell.angle_beta   90.00
_cell.angle_gamma   90.00
#
_symmetry.space_group_name_H-M   'P 1'
#
loop_
_entity.id
_entity.type
_entity.pdbx_description
1 polymer ?
#
loop_
_entity_poly.entity_id
_entity_poly.type
_entity_poly.pdbx_seq_one_letter_code
_entity_poly.pdbx_strand_id
1 'polypeptide(L)'
;MRVPLLLLSALLPFATLAQTPPPPATPAPAPARPAPAVAPAARPALSPAQQAQVQKQDAEMTAAALQVAKLVDTNRAGEAWKGASAVAKKSVTEQAFVSQLTADRQRLGALASRGQPVVTRVKYAAGATVPEGLYINVSFPTRFANSAQPVRELVSFRFDEDRVWRLAGYSVRAATP
;
A
#
# COMPACT_ATOMS: atom_id res chain seq x y z
N MET A 1 26.20 20.96 -43.91
CA MET A 1 26.75 22.28 -44.29
C MET A 1 25.65 23.33 -44.16
N ARG A 2 25.99 24.51 -43.59
CA ARG A 2 25.35 25.84 -43.75
C ARG A 2 23.88 26.07 -43.30
N VAL A 3 23.71 27.20 -42.58
CA VAL A 3 22.49 27.78 -41.99
C VAL A 3 22.43 29.25 -42.42
N PRO A 4 21.29 29.74 -42.94
CA PRO A 4 20.43 30.70 -42.22
C PRO A 4 18.91 30.35 -42.44
N LEU A 5 17.86 31.19 -42.38
CA LEU A 5 17.71 32.65 -42.31
C LEU A 5 16.33 33.09 -41.72
N LEU A 6 16.31 34.27 -41.10
CA LEU A 6 15.12 35.01 -40.62
C LEU A 6 14.20 35.49 -41.75
N LEU A 7 12.95 35.81 -41.41
CA LEU A 7 12.19 36.84 -42.12
C LEU A 7 11.24 37.60 -41.17
N LEU A 8 11.50 38.89 -41.03
CA LEU A 8 10.66 39.89 -40.37
C LEU A 8 9.90 40.63 -41.48
N SER A 9 8.60 40.89 -41.34
CA SER A 9 7.88 41.86 -42.18
C SER A 9 6.58 42.32 -41.53
N ALA A 10 6.46 43.64 -41.34
CA ALA A 10 5.21 44.32 -41.01
C ALA A 10 4.60 44.90 -42.30
N LEU A 11 3.28 45.10 -42.33
CA LEU A 11 2.59 45.84 -43.39
C LEU A 11 1.53 46.79 -42.81
N LEU A 12 1.31 47.88 -43.55
CA LEU A 12 0.65 49.12 -43.14
C LEU A 12 -0.85 49.14 -43.57
N PRO A 13 -1.49 50.28 -43.84
CA PRO A 13 -2.17 51.16 -42.87
C PRO A 13 -3.66 51.38 -43.24
N PHE A 14 -4.49 51.97 -42.36
CA PHE A 14 -5.74 52.62 -42.83
C PHE A 14 -6.19 53.85 -42.04
N ALA A 15 -6.94 54.68 -42.76
CA ALA A 15 -7.27 56.09 -42.54
C ALA A 15 -8.02 56.45 -41.24
N THR A 16 -7.89 57.74 -40.90
CA THR A 16 -8.54 58.42 -39.77
C THR A 16 -9.99 58.80 -40.06
N LEU A 17 -10.90 58.46 -39.14
CA LEU A 17 -12.21 59.12 -38.99
C LEU A 17 -12.29 59.79 -37.61
N ALA A 18 -12.88 60.98 -37.55
CA ALA A 18 -13.00 61.74 -36.30
C ALA A 18 -13.93 61.02 -35.30
N GLN A 19 -13.46 60.87 -34.06
CA GLN A 19 -14.24 60.29 -32.97
C GLN A 19 -14.52 61.35 -31.91
N THR A 20 -15.79 61.51 -31.54
CA THR A 20 -16.20 62.26 -30.35
C THR A 20 -15.73 61.55 -29.08
N PRO A 21 -15.34 62.27 -28.01
CA PRO A 21 -14.83 61.66 -26.80
C PRO A 21 -15.95 60.89 -26.07
N PRO A 22 -15.70 59.64 -25.63
CA PRO A 22 -16.65 58.90 -24.79
C PRO A 22 -16.70 59.51 -23.37
N PRO A 23 -17.86 59.41 -22.67
CA PRO A 23 -17.94 59.78 -21.25
C PRO A 23 -17.04 58.88 -20.39
N PRO A 24 -16.59 59.34 -19.20
CA PRO A 24 -15.67 58.59 -18.36
C PRO A 24 -16.25 57.25 -17.93
N ALA A 25 -15.52 56.17 -18.20
CA ALA A 25 -15.92 54.83 -17.83
C ALA A 25 -15.94 54.64 -16.30
N THR A 26 -17.03 54.08 -15.78
CA THR A 26 -17.11 53.60 -14.40
C THR A 26 -16.02 52.54 -14.17
N PRO A 27 -15.27 52.56 -13.05
CA PRO A 27 -14.24 51.56 -12.79
C PRO A 27 -14.81 50.13 -12.81
N ALA A 28 -14.22 49.26 -13.62
CA ALA A 28 -14.57 47.84 -13.63
C ALA A 28 -14.27 47.20 -12.27
N PRO A 29 -15.09 46.27 -11.77
CA PRO A 29 -14.81 45.57 -10.53
C PRO A 29 -13.49 44.80 -10.64
N ALA A 30 -12.60 44.99 -9.66
CA ALA A 30 -11.29 44.34 -9.62
C ALA A 30 -11.43 42.81 -9.65
N PRO A 31 -10.51 42.07 -10.30
CA PRO A 31 -10.57 40.62 -10.35
C PRO A 31 -10.57 40.05 -8.93
N ALA A 32 -11.52 39.14 -8.67
CA ALA A 32 -11.64 38.49 -7.37
C ALA A 32 -10.32 37.77 -7.02
N ARG A 33 -9.69 38.22 -5.93
CA ARG A 33 -8.45 37.62 -5.42
C ARG A 33 -8.74 36.12 -5.16
N PRO A 34 -7.92 35.18 -5.66
CA PRO A 34 -8.17 33.76 -5.43
C PRO A 34 -8.26 33.51 -3.93
N ALA A 35 -9.32 32.81 -3.51
CA ALA A 35 -9.52 32.45 -2.11
C ALA A 35 -8.29 31.68 -1.61
N PRO A 36 -7.79 31.94 -0.39
CA PRO A 36 -6.63 31.24 0.13
C PRO A 36 -6.93 29.75 0.15
N ALA A 37 -6.14 28.97 -0.59
CA ALA A 37 -6.25 27.52 -0.59
C ALA A 37 -6.03 27.03 0.85
N VAL A 38 -7.07 26.47 1.45
CA VAL A 38 -7.01 25.94 2.81
C VAL A 38 -6.04 24.76 2.78
N ALA A 39 -4.84 24.96 3.34
CA ALA A 39 -3.85 23.91 3.45
C ALA A 39 -4.47 22.71 4.19
N PRO A 40 -4.29 21.47 3.70
CA PRO A 40 -4.86 20.30 4.34
C PRO A 40 -4.35 20.22 5.78
N ALA A 41 -5.27 20.19 6.75
CA ALA A 41 -4.94 20.20 8.16
C ALA A 41 -3.95 19.07 8.49
N ALA A 42 -2.85 19.42 9.15
CA ALA A 42 -1.84 18.46 9.56
C ALA A 42 -2.49 17.40 10.47
N ARG A 43 -2.31 16.11 10.11
CA ARG A 43 -2.80 15.01 10.95
C ARG A 43 -2.07 15.05 12.29
N PRO A 44 -2.77 14.94 13.44
CA PRO A 44 -2.11 14.93 14.75
C PRO A 44 -1.06 13.83 14.83
N ALA A 45 0.11 14.16 15.36
CA ALA A 45 1.12 13.15 15.71
C ALA A 45 0.61 12.31 16.89
N LEU A 46 0.99 11.01 16.92
CA LEU A 46 0.70 10.14 18.05
C LEU A 46 1.48 10.59 19.29
N SER A 47 0.92 10.38 20.48
CA SER A 47 1.61 10.63 21.76
C SER A 47 2.54 9.48 22.14
N PRO A 48 3.62 9.70 22.93
CA PRO A 48 4.63 8.67 23.23
C PRO A 48 4.06 7.33 23.73
N ALA A 49 2.99 7.37 24.54
CA ALA A 49 2.29 6.17 24.99
C ALA A 49 1.58 5.41 23.85
N GLN A 50 1.03 6.12 22.87
CA GLN A 50 0.45 5.53 21.65
C GLN A 50 1.54 4.92 20.75
N GLN A 51 2.69 5.58 20.55
CA GLN A 51 3.81 4.95 19.83
C GLN A 51 4.30 3.69 20.53
N ALA A 52 4.48 3.70 21.85
CA ALA A 52 4.88 2.53 22.62
C ALA A 52 3.89 1.35 22.47
N GLN A 53 2.58 1.64 22.50
CA GLN A 53 1.55 0.61 22.28
C GLN A 53 1.57 0.04 20.85
N VAL A 54 1.82 0.86 19.83
CA VAL A 54 1.97 0.40 18.44
C VAL A 54 3.22 -0.48 18.29
N GLN A 55 4.36 -0.06 18.84
CA GLN A 55 5.61 -0.83 18.83
C GLN A 55 5.48 -2.17 19.55
N LYS A 56 4.78 -2.20 20.69
CA LYS A 56 4.45 -3.44 21.40
C LYS A 56 3.63 -4.39 20.52
N GLN A 57 2.57 -3.88 19.87
CA GLN A 57 1.77 -4.69 18.95
C GLN A 57 2.60 -5.16 17.73
N ASP A 58 3.49 -4.33 17.19
CA ASP A 58 4.39 -4.73 16.09
C ASP A 58 5.29 -5.90 16.49
N ALA A 59 5.84 -5.89 17.71
CA ALA A 59 6.64 -6.98 18.26
C ALA A 59 5.81 -8.26 18.48
N GLU A 60 4.63 -8.15 19.08
CA GLU A 60 3.70 -9.28 19.31
C GLU A 60 3.28 -9.94 18.00
N MET A 61 2.85 -9.14 17.01
CA MET A 61 2.45 -9.66 15.70
C MET A 61 3.63 -10.21 14.90
N THR A 62 4.82 -9.64 15.05
CA THR A 62 6.06 -10.19 14.48
C THR A 62 6.40 -11.56 15.07
N ALA A 63 6.29 -11.73 16.39
CA ALA A 63 6.53 -13.02 17.05
C ALA A 63 5.51 -14.08 16.59
N ALA A 64 4.23 -13.72 16.51
CA ALA A 64 3.18 -14.59 15.96
C ALA A 64 3.45 -14.99 14.50
N ALA A 65 3.89 -14.04 13.67
CA ALA A 65 4.25 -14.30 12.27
C ALA A 65 5.44 -15.25 12.14
N LEU A 66 6.48 -15.07 12.96
CA LEU A 66 7.63 -15.97 13.01
C LEU A 66 7.25 -17.39 13.46
N GLN A 67 6.30 -17.52 14.41
CA GLN A 67 5.78 -18.83 14.82
C GLN A 67 5.02 -19.52 13.68
N VAL A 68 4.14 -18.80 12.97
CA VAL A 68 3.44 -19.33 11.78
C VAL A 68 4.46 -19.73 10.71
N ALA A 69 5.44 -18.87 10.42
CA ALA A 69 6.47 -19.13 9.42
C ALA A 69 7.31 -20.38 9.78
N LYS A 70 7.68 -20.56 11.05
CA LYS A 70 8.37 -21.77 11.55
C LYS A 70 7.53 -23.05 11.39
N LEU A 71 6.20 -22.97 11.57
CA LEU A 71 5.31 -24.11 11.29
C LEU A 71 5.28 -24.44 9.79
N VAL A 72 5.26 -23.44 8.90
CA VAL A 72 5.40 -23.67 7.45
C VAL A 72 6.77 -24.25 7.10
N ASP A 73 7.85 -23.71 7.67
CA ASP A 73 9.24 -24.19 7.45
C ASP A 73 9.44 -25.65 7.88
N THR A 74 8.63 -26.14 8.84
CA THR A 74 8.68 -27.52 9.35
C THR A 74 7.57 -28.43 8.80
N ASN A 75 6.90 -28.03 7.71
CA ASN A 75 5.78 -28.76 7.08
C ASN A 75 4.55 -28.98 7.99
N ARG A 76 4.40 -28.19 9.06
CA ARG A 76 3.33 -28.23 10.06
C ARG A 76 2.27 -27.14 9.84
N ALA A 77 2.07 -26.69 8.60
CA ALA A 77 1.19 -25.57 8.27
C ALA A 77 -0.28 -25.77 8.71
N GLY A 78 -0.77 -27.01 8.76
CA GLY A 78 -2.11 -27.32 9.28
C GLY A 78 -2.30 -26.93 10.76
N GLU A 79 -1.23 -26.93 11.57
CA GLU A 79 -1.32 -26.47 12.96
C GLU A 79 -1.52 -24.95 13.06
N ALA A 80 -0.87 -24.18 12.18
CA ALA A 80 -1.13 -22.74 12.07
C ALA A 80 -2.58 -22.48 11.60
N TRP A 81 -3.08 -23.31 10.67
CA TRP A 81 -4.45 -23.23 10.17
C TRP A 81 -5.53 -23.51 11.22
N LYS A 82 -5.28 -24.42 12.17
CA LYS A 82 -6.22 -24.67 13.28
C LYS A 82 -6.50 -23.40 14.10
N GLY A 83 -5.53 -22.50 14.22
CA GLY A 83 -5.67 -21.17 14.83
C GLY A 83 -6.19 -20.05 13.90
N ALA A 84 -6.50 -20.35 12.63
CA ALA A 84 -6.94 -19.35 11.65
C ALA A 84 -8.33 -18.78 11.96
N SER A 85 -8.59 -17.59 11.41
CA SER A 85 -9.83 -16.84 11.60
C SER A 85 -11.05 -17.59 11.09
N ALA A 86 -12.21 -17.31 11.71
CA ALA A 86 -13.47 -17.90 11.28
C ALA A 86 -13.83 -17.50 9.83
N VAL A 87 -13.39 -16.31 9.39
CA VAL A 87 -13.58 -15.84 8.01
C VAL A 87 -12.64 -16.55 7.04
N ALA A 88 -11.35 -16.71 7.35
CA ALA A 88 -10.43 -17.46 6.48
C ALA A 88 -10.89 -18.91 6.28
N LYS A 89 -11.36 -19.55 7.36
CA LYS A 89 -11.91 -20.92 7.33
C LYS A 89 -13.19 -21.09 6.50
N LYS A 90 -13.89 -20.00 6.17
CA LYS A 90 -15.02 -20.01 5.22
C LYS A 90 -14.56 -19.82 3.77
N SER A 91 -13.39 -19.22 3.55
CA SER A 91 -12.87 -18.89 2.21
C SER A 91 -11.94 -19.96 1.63
N VAL A 92 -11.18 -20.67 2.47
CA VAL A 92 -10.18 -21.67 2.07
C VAL A 92 -10.30 -22.88 3.01
N THR A 93 -10.03 -24.10 2.51
CA THR A 93 -10.00 -25.31 3.35
C THR A 93 -8.59 -25.57 3.90
N GLU A 94 -8.46 -26.33 4.99
CA GLU A 94 -7.13 -26.73 5.53
C GLU A 94 -6.26 -27.40 4.45
N GLN A 95 -6.86 -28.32 3.69
CA GLN A 95 -6.19 -29.03 2.60
C GLN A 95 -5.70 -28.06 1.51
N ALA A 96 -6.53 -27.10 1.09
CA ALA A 96 -6.13 -26.12 0.07
C ALA A 96 -5.01 -25.20 0.58
N PHE A 97 -5.10 -24.75 1.83
CA PHE A 97 -4.06 -23.95 2.49
C PHE A 97 -2.72 -24.71 2.55
N VAL A 98 -2.71 -25.94 3.07
CA VAL A 98 -1.50 -26.77 3.17
C VAL A 98 -0.94 -27.09 1.78
N SER A 99 -1.78 -27.50 0.83
CA SER A 99 -1.36 -27.87 -0.54
C SER A 99 -0.68 -26.70 -1.27
N GLN A 100 -1.23 -25.48 -1.18
CA GLN A 100 -0.61 -24.29 -1.75
C GLN A 100 0.80 -24.04 -1.18
N LEU A 101 0.97 -24.19 0.13
CA LEU A 101 2.25 -23.98 0.79
C LEU A 101 3.27 -25.07 0.43
N THR A 102 2.84 -26.32 0.34
CA THR A 102 3.69 -27.42 -0.14
C THR A 102 4.15 -27.16 -1.58
N ALA A 103 3.27 -26.74 -2.48
CA ALA A 103 3.62 -26.40 -3.87
C ALA A 103 4.60 -25.22 -3.94
N ASP A 104 4.39 -24.16 -3.15
CA ASP A 104 5.32 -23.04 -3.06
C ASP A 104 6.70 -23.47 -2.54
N ARG A 105 6.77 -24.36 -1.54
CA ARG A 105 8.05 -24.87 -1.00
C ARG A 105 8.78 -25.82 -1.94
N GLN A 106 8.06 -26.67 -2.68
CA GLN A 106 8.65 -27.49 -3.75
C GLN A 106 9.28 -26.62 -4.85
N ARG A 107 8.59 -25.56 -5.25
CA ARG A 107 9.06 -24.61 -6.28
C ARG A 107 10.24 -23.76 -5.81
N LEU A 108 10.15 -23.19 -4.61
CA LEU A 108 11.15 -22.26 -4.06
C LEU A 108 12.39 -22.94 -3.46
N GLY A 109 12.26 -24.20 -3.02
CA GLY A 109 13.33 -24.94 -2.35
C GLY A 109 13.46 -24.60 -0.86
N ALA A 110 14.57 -25.04 -0.26
CA ALA A 110 14.84 -24.85 1.17
C ALA A 110 14.95 -23.36 1.56
N LEU A 111 14.52 -23.02 2.77
CA LEU A 111 14.74 -21.69 3.36
C LEU A 111 16.24 -21.46 3.58
N ALA A 112 16.79 -20.39 3.00
CA ALA A 112 18.18 -19.99 3.21
C ALA A 112 18.28 -18.91 4.31
N SER A 113 17.45 -17.87 4.24
CA SER A 113 17.37 -16.84 5.28
C SER A 113 16.07 -16.05 5.23
N ARG A 114 15.68 -15.48 6.37
CA ARG A 114 14.51 -14.59 6.53
C ARG A 114 15.01 -13.28 7.14
N GLY A 115 14.85 -12.17 6.42
CA GLY A 115 15.30 -10.84 6.86
C GLY A 115 14.32 -10.16 7.81
N GLN A 116 14.65 -8.92 8.19
CA GLN A 116 13.84 -8.13 9.12
C GLN A 116 12.42 -7.88 8.56
N PRO A 117 11.34 -8.21 9.31
CA PRO A 117 9.99 -7.92 8.87
C PRO A 117 9.62 -6.44 8.84
N VAL A 118 8.65 -6.13 7.98
CA VAL A 118 7.88 -4.89 7.97
C VAL A 118 6.44 -5.23 8.38
N VAL A 119 5.94 -4.54 9.40
CA VAL A 119 4.53 -4.65 9.83
C VAL A 119 3.72 -3.53 9.17
N THR A 120 2.59 -3.88 8.56
CA THR A 120 1.64 -2.91 7.97
C THR A 120 0.22 -3.19 8.44
N ARG A 121 -0.62 -2.16 8.44
CA ARG A 121 -2.01 -2.21 8.90
C ARG A 121 -2.93 -1.73 7.79
N VAL A 122 -4.01 -2.45 7.54
CA VAL A 122 -5.00 -2.10 6.49
C VAL A 122 -6.41 -2.40 6.97
N LYS A 123 -7.37 -1.55 6.59
CA LYS A 123 -8.80 -1.81 6.73
C LYS A 123 -9.38 -2.07 5.34
N TYR A 124 -9.97 -3.24 5.13
CA TYR A 124 -10.80 -3.51 3.96
C TYR A 124 -12.26 -3.22 4.30
N ALA A 125 -12.99 -2.64 3.35
CA ALA A 125 -14.43 -2.42 3.42
C ALA A 125 -15.18 -3.57 2.73
N ALA A 126 -16.50 -3.65 2.96
CA ALA A 126 -17.38 -4.56 2.21
C ALA A 126 -17.21 -4.40 0.68
N GLY A 127 -17.29 -5.51 -0.05
CA GLY A 127 -17.14 -5.55 -1.51
C GLY A 127 -15.69 -5.55 -2.02
N ALA A 128 -14.68 -5.44 -1.15
CA ALA A 128 -13.29 -5.67 -1.54
C ALA A 128 -13.02 -7.16 -1.85
N THR A 129 -11.99 -7.44 -2.65
CA THR A 129 -11.54 -8.81 -2.98
C THR A 129 -11.07 -9.60 -1.74
N VAL A 130 -10.65 -8.89 -0.70
CA VAL A 130 -10.32 -9.45 0.63
C VAL A 130 -11.52 -9.19 1.55
N PRO A 131 -11.98 -10.17 2.36
CA PRO A 131 -13.12 -10.00 3.26
C PRO A 131 -12.98 -8.78 4.18
N GLU A 132 -14.10 -8.12 4.49
CA GLU A 132 -14.11 -6.94 5.36
C GLU A 132 -13.43 -7.20 6.72
N GLY A 133 -12.67 -6.22 7.19
CA GLY A 133 -12.06 -6.25 8.51
C GLY A 133 -10.81 -5.38 8.64
N LEU A 134 -10.25 -5.39 9.85
CA LEU A 134 -8.92 -4.87 10.14
C LEU A 134 -7.90 -5.99 9.99
N TYR A 135 -6.79 -5.69 9.32
CA TYR A 135 -5.71 -6.64 9.08
C TYR A 135 -4.36 -6.06 9.50
N ILE A 136 -3.54 -6.92 10.10
CA ILE A 136 -2.10 -6.70 10.29
C ILE A 136 -1.36 -7.68 9.39
N ASN A 137 -0.47 -7.15 8.58
CA ASN A 137 0.35 -7.90 7.64
C ASN A 137 1.80 -7.80 8.07
N VAL A 138 2.45 -8.94 8.32
CA VAL A 138 3.88 -9.03 8.62
C VAL A 138 4.58 -9.60 7.40
N SER A 139 5.45 -8.80 6.79
CA SER A 139 6.11 -9.13 5.53
C SER A 139 7.61 -9.28 5.75
N PHE A 140 8.16 -10.46 5.43
CA PHE A 140 9.59 -10.73 5.47
C PHE A 140 10.18 -10.73 4.04
N PRO A 141 11.39 -10.15 3.84
CA PRO A 141 12.20 -10.43 2.67
C PRO A 141 12.93 -11.76 2.90
N THR A 142 12.57 -12.81 2.16
CA THR A 142 13.01 -14.18 2.42
C THR A 142 13.75 -14.75 1.21
N ARG A 143 14.89 -15.42 1.45
CA ARG A 143 15.68 -16.10 0.43
C ARG A 143 15.45 -17.61 0.52
N PHE A 144 15.18 -18.23 -0.63
CA PHE A 144 15.06 -19.68 -0.77
C PHE A 144 16.09 -20.20 -1.79
N ALA A 145 16.46 -21.46 -1.67
CA ALA A 145 17.54 -22.08 -2.47
C ALA A 145 17.35 -21.94 -3.99
N ASN A 146 16.11 -22.02 -4.49
CA ASN A 146 15.81 -21.95 -5.93
C ASN A 146 15.38 -20.53 -6.38
N SER A 147 15.67 -19.49 -5.58
CA SER A 147 15.28 -18.10 -5.87
C SER A 147 16.48 -17.16 -5.85
N ALA A 148 16.85 -16.65 -7.03
CA ALA A 148 17.99 -15.73 -7.18
C ALA A 148 17.81 -14.41 -6.42
N GLN A 149 16.56 -13.92 -6.34
CA GLN A 149 16.20 -12.71 -5.59
C GLN A 149 15.37 -13.05 -4.34
N PRO A 150 15.43 -12.22 -3.28
CA PRO A 150 14.52 -12.34 -2.15
C PRO A 150 13.06 -12.23 -2.62
N VAL A 151 12.23 -13.13 -2.10
CA VAL A 151 10.78 -13.13 -2.32
C VAL A 151 10.09 -12.48 -1.11
N ARG A 152 8.89 -11.94 -1.33
CA ARG A 152 8.03 -11.45 -0.25
C ARG A 152 7.29 -12.63 0.38
N GLU A 153 7.66 -12.98 1.60
CA GLU A 153 6.89 -13.87 2.48
C GLU A 153 5.95 -13.02 3.33
N LEU A 154 4.65 -13.26 3.26
CA LEU A 154 3.62 -12.44 3.88
C LEU A 154 2.74 -13.29 4.79
N VAL A 155 2.67 -12.93 6.07
CA VAL A 155 1.72 -13.49 7.04
C VAL A 155 0.66 -12.44 7.35
N SER A 156 -0.60 -12.75 7.07
CA SER A 156 -1.73 -11.84 7.27
C SER A 156 -2.56 -12.30 8.46
N PHE A 157 -2.91 -11.37 9.35
CA PHE A 157 -3.77 -11.59 10.49
C PHE A 157 -5.01 -10.70 10.39
N ARG A 158 -6.19 -11.24 10.68
CA ARG A 158 -7.45 -10.48 10.77
C ARG A 158 -7.79 -10.28 12.25
N PHE A 159 -8.33 -9.11 12.58
CA PHE A 159 -9.02 -8.88 13.84
C PHE A 159 -10.42 -9.45 13.73
N ASP A 160 -10.67 -10.58 14.39
CA ASP A 160 -11.99 -11.21 14.39
C ASP A 160 -12.96 -10.51 15.35
N GLU A 161 -14.23 -10.85 15.20
CA GLU A 161 -15.37 -10.24 15.90
C GLU A 161 -15.28 -10.39 17.43
N ASP A 162 -14.55 -11.40 17.92
CA ASP A 162 -14.24 -11.64 19.34
C ASP A 162 -13.03 -10.83 19.86
N ARG A 163 -12.51 -9.90 19.05
CA ARG A 163 -11.37 -9.01 19.34
C ARG A 163 -10.01 -9.71 19.48
N VAL A 164 -9.84 -10.86 18.81
CA VAL A 164 -8.56 -11.57 18.75
C VAL A 164 -7.97 -11.52 17.35
N TRP A 165 -6.65 -11.29 17.25
CA TRP A 165 -5.92 -11.37 15.99
C TRP A 165 -5.65 -12.84 15.63
N ARG A 166 -6.14 -13.30 14.48
CA ARG A 166 -5.94 -14.68 13.99
C ARG A 166 -5.37 -14.71 12.60
N LEU A 167 -4.66 -15.79 12.28
CA LEU A 167 -4.14 -16.04 10.94
C LEU A 167 -5.28 -15.97 9.92
N ALA A 168 -5.16 -15.07 8.96
CA ALA A 168 -6.10 -14.92 7.85
C ALA A 168 -5.52 -15.47 6.53
N GLY A 169 -4.20 -15.54 6.41
CA GLY A 169 -3.54 -16.14 5.26
C GLY A 169 -2.02 -16.09 5.36
N TYR A 170 -1.38 -16.83 4.48
CA TYR A 170 0.06 -16.83 4.26
C TYR A 170 0.30 -16.88 2.76
N SER A 171 1.29 -16.16 2.24
CA SER A 171 1.68 -16.27 0.83
C SER A 171 3.18 -15.99 0.62
N VAL A 172 3.74 -16.58 -0.43
CA VAL A 172 5.08 -16.24 -0.90
C VAL A 172 5.01 -15.82 -2.36
N ARG A 173 5.37 -14.57 -2.65
CA ARG A 173 5.32 -13.97 -3.99
C ARG A 173 6.69 -13.41 -4.35
N ALA A 174 7.04 -13.41 -5.64
CA ALA A 174 8.20 -12.64 -6.09
C ALA A 174 8.08 -11.18 -5.62
N ALA A 175 9.19 -10.54 -5.26
CA ALA A 175 9.18 -9.11 -5.08
C ALA A 175 8.92 -8.46 -6.44
N THR A 176 7.74 -7.84 -6.61
CA THR A 176 7.47 -7.00 -7.79
C THR A 176 8.51 -5.86 -7.80
N PRO A 177 9.21 -5.63 -8.92
CA PRO A 177 10.11 -4.49 -9.07
C PRO A 177 9.35 -3.15 -9.08
#